data_AF-A0AAD7ZY84-F1
#
_entry.id   AF-A0AAD7ZY84-F1
#
_cell.length_a   1.000
_cell.length_b   1.000
_cell.length_c   1.000
_cell.angle_alpha   90.00
_cell.angle_beta   90.00
_cell.angle_gamma   90.00
#
_symmetry.space_group_name_H-M   'P 1'
#
loop_
_entity.id
_entity.type
_entity.pdbx_description
1 polymer ?
#
loop_
_entity_poly.entity_id
_entity_poly.type
_entity_poly.pdbx_seq_one_letter_code
_entity_poly.pdbx_strand_id
1 'polypeptide(L)'
;MANASSSKASFQPDSDVHITYEDQQKINKFARHNAQLDDLKEELKTKQNELKSYEDTCDELMLLNETDIVPFFMGEVFIYQDVETTQKMLD
;
A
#
# COMPACT_ATOMS: atom_id res chain seq x y z
N MET A 1 -36.44 -35.02 25.78
CA MET A 1 -37.06 -34.62 24.50
C MET A 1 -36.72 -33.16 24.26
N ALA A 2 -35.70 -32.90 23.46
CA ALA A 2 -35.38 -31.56 23.00
C ALA A 2 -35.06 -31.70 21.51
N ASN A 3 -35.88 -31.11 20.65
CA ASN A 3 -35.41 -30.82 19.31
C ASN A 3 -35.81 -29.40 18.96
N ALA A 4 -34.76 -28.59 18.86
CA ALA A 4 -34.83 -27.16 18.68
C ALA A 4 -35.37 -26.82 17.29
N SER A 5 -36.24 -25.83 17.27
CA SER A 5 -36.48 -24.93 16.16
C SER A 5 -35.18 -24.47 15.52
N SER A 6 -35.02 -24.71 14.21
CA SER A 6 -34.31 -23.77 13.34
C SER A 6 -34.89 -23.88 11.93
N SER A 7 -35.72 -22.87 11.66
CA SER A 7 -36.16 -22.42 10.36
C SER A 7 -35.12 -22.68 9.26
N LYS A 8 -35.49 -23.52 8.28
CA LYS A 8 -34.91 -23.47 6.94
C LYS A 8 -35.17 -22.06 6.40
N ALA A 9 -34.19 -21.17 6.55
CA ALA A 9 -34.08 -19.98 5.73
C ALA A 9 -33.83 -20.50 4.30
N SER A 10 -34.92 -20.60 3.55
CA SER A 10 -34.87 -20.69 2.10
C SER A 10 -34.02 -19.52 1.61
N PHE A 11 -32.85 -19.82 1.05
CA PHE A 11 -32.18 -18.90 0.15
C PHE A 11 -33.12 -18.74 -1.05
N GLN A 12 -34.00 -17.74 -0.98
CA GLN A 12 -34.69 -17.25 -2.16
C GLN A 12 -33.65 -16.45 -2.94
N PRO A 13 -33.24 -16.88 -4.14
CA PRO A 13 -32.57 -15.98 -5.06
C PRO A 13 -33.65 -14.99 -5.54
N ASP A 14 -33.97 -14.00 -4.71
CA ASP A 14 -34.90 -12.96 -5.12
C ASP A 14 -34.23 -12.12 -6.20
N SER A 15 -34.94 -12.04 -7.33
CA SER A 15 -34.60 -11.40 -8.60
C SER A 15 -33.58 -12.16 -9.44
N ASP A 16 -34.08 -12.86 -10.47
CA ASP A 16 -33.42 -12.94 -11.78
C ASP A 16 -33.00 -11.53 -12.21
N VAL A 17 -31.82 -11.09 -11.77
CA VAL A 17 -31.21 -9.85 -12.27
C VAL A 17 -30.85 -10.15 -13.72
N HIS A 18 -31.69 -9.72 -14.64
CA HIS A 18 -31.40 -9.77 -16.06
C HIS A 18 -30.27 -8.77 -16.35
N ILE A 19 -29.02 -9.24 -16.25
CA ILE A 19 -27.84 -8.46 -16.62
C ILE A 19 -27.83 -8.33 -18.13
N THR A 20 -28.04 -7.11 -18.64
CA THR A 20 -27.93 -6.85 -20.07
C THR A 20 -26.46 -6.90 -20.49
N TYR A 21 -26.20 -7.10 -21.79
CA TYR A 21 -24.83 -7.04 -22.30
C TYR A 21 -24.15 -5.68 -22.00
N GLU A 22 -24.92 -4.59 -22.06
CA GLU A 22 -24.45 -3.26 -21.69
C GLU A 22 -24.07 -3.17 -20.20
N ASP A 23 -24.87 -3.78 -19.31
CA ASP A 23 -24.57 -3.81 -17.89
C ASP A 23 -23.31 -4.64 -17.60
N GLN A 24 -23.13 -5.78 -18.28
CA GLN A 24 -21.91 -6.58 -18.12
C GLN A 24 -20.67 -5.80 -18.57
N GLN A 25 -20.76 -5.01 -19.65
CA GLN A 25 -19.67 -4.11 -20.07
C GLN A 25 -19.36 -3.05 -19.00
N LYS A 26 -20.39 -2.46 -18.38
CA LYS A 26 -20.23 -1.50 -17.28
C LYS A 26 -19.61 -2.16 -16.04
N ILE A 27 -20.05 -3.36 -15.68
CA ILE A 27 -19.50 -4.15 -14.57
C ILE A 27 -18.01 -4.44 -14.82
N ASN A 28 -17.65 -4.91 -16.01
CA ASN A 28 -16.26 -5.21 -16.34
C ASN A 28 -15.39 -3.94 -16.33
N LYS A 29 -15.92 -2.82 -16.82
CA LYS A 29 -15.23 -1.53 -16.77
C LYS A 29 -15.03 -1.07 -15.33
N PHE A 30 -16.05 -1.19 -14.49
CA PHE A 30 -15.95 -0.87 -13.07
C PHE A 30 -14.92 -1.74 -12.37
N ALA A 31 -14.97 -3.06 -12.56
CA ALA A 31 -14.02 -4.00 -11.97
C ALA A 31 -12.57 -3.66 -12.34
N ARG A 32 -12.31 -3.33 -13.62
CA ARG A 32 -10.97 -2.92 -14.07
C ARG A 32 -10.52 -1.61 -13.42
N HIS A 33 -11.39 -0.61 -13.36
CA HIS A 33 -11.04 0.67 -12.74
C HIS A 33 -10.86 0.55 -11.22
N ASN A 34 -11.66 -0.29 -10.57
CA ASN A 34 -11.50 -0.53 -9.14
C ASN A 34 -10.18 -1.23 -8.83
N ALA A 35 -9.81 -2.26 -9.61
CA ALA A 35 -8.51 -2.92 -9.47
C ALA A 35 -7.35 -1.92 -9.65
N GLN A 36 -7.38 -1.11 -10.73
CA GLN A 36 -6.37 -0.07 -10.95
C GLN A 36 -6.30 0.95 -9.81
N LEU A 37 -7.44 1.33 -9.24
CA LEU A 37 -7.50 2.27 -8.14
C LEU A 37 -6.93 1.68 -6.85
N ASP A 38 -7.18 0.39 -6.60
CA ASP A 38 -6.62 -0.31 -5.44
C ASP A 38 -5.10 -0.48 -5.60
N ASP A 39 -4.61 -0.84 -6.80
CA ASP A 39 -3.18 -0.89 -7.10
C ASP A 39 -2.50 0.47 -6.87
N LEU A 40 -3.11 1.57 -7.38
CA LEU A 40 -2.59 2.93 -7.19
C LEU A 40 -2.60 3.37 -5.72
N LYS A 41 -3.60 2.95 -4.94
CA LYS A 41 -3.64 3.23 -3.50
C LYS A 41 -2.53 2.49 -2.76
N GLU A 42 -2.23 1.25 -3.14
CA GLU A 42 -1.15 0.48 -2.55
C GLU A 42 0.22 1.07 -2.90
N GLU A 43 0.43 1.47 -4.15
CA GLU A 43 1.63 2.17 -4.59
C GLU A 43 1.81 3.48 -3.81
N LEU A 44 0.75 4.28 -3.70
CA LEU A 44 0.77 5.54 -2.95
C LEU A 44 1.10 5.31 -1.48
N LYS A 45 0.51 4.29 -0.85
CA LYS A 45 0.81 3.94 0.55
C LYS A 45 2.27 3.50 0.71
N THR A 46 2.80 2.74 -0.25
CA THR A 46 4.21 2.32 -0.25
C THR A 46 5.13 3.54 -0.34
N LYS A 47 4.87 4.45 -1.27
CA LYS A 47 5.63 5.70 -1.42
C LYS A 47 5.55 6.60 -0.19
N GLN A 48 4.39 6.69 0.46
CA GLN A 48 4.23 7.42 1.72
C GLN A 48 5.05 6.81 2.86
N ASN A 49 5.09 5.49 2.96
CA ASN A 49 5.91 4.79 3.95
C ASN A 49 7.41 4.97 3.69
N GLU A 50 7.83 4.90 2.43
CA GLU A 50 9.21 5.20 2.02
C GLU A 50 9.59 6.63 2.40
N LEU A 51 8.76 7.62 2.05
CA LEU A 51 8.98 9.02 2.41
C LEU A 51 9.14 9.20 3.92
N LYS A 52 8.23 8.63 4.71
CA LYS A 52 8.32 8.69 6.17
C LYS A 52 9.61 8.04 6.68
N SER A 53 10.01 6.91 6.08
CA SER A 53 11.25 6.23 6.46
C SER A 53 12.49 7.11 6.16
N TYR A 54 12.47 7.88 5.07
CA TYR A 54 13.53 8.86 4.78
C TYR A 54 13.51 10.04 5.76
N GLU A 55 12.34 10.60 6.08
CA GLU A 55 12.19 11.65 7.08
C GLU A 55 12.71 11.20 8.46
N ASP A 56 12.28 10.02 8.92
CA ASP A 56 12.74 9.42 10.18
C ASP A 56 14.28 9.19 10.16
N THR A 57 14.84 8.77 9.02
CA THR A 57 16.30 8.61 8.84
C THR A 57 17.04 9.96 8.92
N CYS A 58 16.51 11.01 8.29
CA CYS A 58 17.09 12.35 8.37
C CYS A 58 17.10 12.87 9.81
N ASP A 59 16.01 12.67 10.56
CA ASP A 59 15.93 13.03 11.98
C ASP A 59 16.96 12.26 12.82
N GLU A 60 17.17 10.97 12.56
CA GLU A 60 18.21 10.17 13.22
C GLU A 60 19.63 10.66 12.88
N LEU A 61 19.89 11.04 11.63
CA LEU A 61 21.18 11.58 11.20
C LEU A 61 21.54 12.89 11.91
N MET A 62 20.54 13.73 12.22
CA MET A 62 20.77 14.96 12.99
C MET A 62 21.26 14.73 14.42
N LEU A 63 21.11 13.51 14.96
CA LEU A 63 21.60 13.14 16.29
C LEU A 63 23.06 12.64 16.28
N LEU A 64 23.62 12.37 15.10
CA LEU A 64 25.00 11.94 14.95
C LEU A 64 25.97 13.13 15.05
N ASN A 65 27.22 12.84 15.42
CA ASN A 65 28.27 13.86 15.38
C ASN A 65 28.75 14.04 13.93
N GLU A 66 29.21 15.24 13.57
CA GLU A 66 29.74 15.55 12.23
C GLU A 66 30.93 14.65 11.83
N THR A 67 31.61 14.05 12.80
CA THR A 67 32.74 13.13 12.60
C THR A 67 32.32 11.67 12.35
N ASP A 68 31.05 11.35 12.55
CA ASP A 68 30.54 9.99 12.41
C ASP A 68 30.40 9.62 10.92
N ILE A 69 30.70 8.35 10.60
CA ILE A 69 30.63 7.84 9.24
C ILE A 69 29.33 7.06 9.08
N VAL A 70 28.56 7.42 8.05
CA VAL A 70 27.29 6.80 7.71
C VAL A 70 27.47 5.87 6.51
N PRO A 71 27.08 4.59 6.60
CA PRO A 71 27.01 3.69 5.46
C PRO A 71 25.77 4.00 4.62
N PHE A 72 25.96 4.59 3.45
CA PHE A 72 24.89 4.89 2.49
C PHE A 72 24.77 3.79 1.43
N PHE A 73 23.59 3.19 1.31
CA PHE A 73 23.34 2.12 0.33
C PHE A 73 22.92 2.71 -1.02
N MET A 74 23.70 2.44 -2.07
CA MET A 74 23.37 2.86 -3.43
C MET A 74 23.55 1.69 -4.41
N GLY A 75 22.46 1.31 -5.08
CA GLY A 75 22.44 0.18 -6.03
C GLY A 75 22.68 -1.14 -5.31
N GLU A 76 23.93 -1.63 -5.35
CA GLU A 76 24.34 -2.91 -4.74
C GLU A 76 25.53 -2.74 -3.78
N VAL A 77 25.96 -1.51 -3.50
CA VAL A 77 27.15 -1.22 -2.68
C VAL A 77 26.85 -0.23 -1.56
N PHE A 78 27.64 -0.30 -0.49
CA PHE A 78 27.64 0.71 0.57
C PHE A 78 28.79 1.70 0.35
N ILE A 79 28.47 2.98 0.42
CA ILE A 79 29.41 4.09 0.37
C ILE A 79 29.47 4.68 1.78
N TYR A 80 30.66 4.72 2.36
CA TYR A 80 30.88 5.30 3.68
C TYR A 80 31.19 6.79 3.50
N GLN A 81 30.30 7.65 3.99
CA GLN A 81 30.41 9.10 3.85
C GLN A 81 30.10 9.78 5.19
N ASP A 82 30.49 11.03 5.35
CA ASP A 82 30.16 11.81 6.55
C ASP A 82 28.65 12.15 6.62
N VAL A 83 28.22 12.59 7.79
CA VAL A 83 26.82 12.94 8.06
C VAL A 83 26.34 14.07 7.15
N GLU A 84 27.15 15.12 6.94
CA GLU A 84 26.79 16.29 6.14
C GLU A 84 26.54 15.92 4.66
N THR A 85 27.41 15.08 4.09
CA THR A 85 27.29 14.59 2.71
C THR A 85 26.09 13.67 2.57
N THR A 86 25.82 12.82 3.57
CA THR A 86 24.62 11.96 3.57
C THR A 86 23.35 12.77 3.60
N GLN A 87 23.29 13.80 4.46
CA GLN A 87 22.11 14.63 4.62
C GLN A 87 21.79 15.39 3.32
N LYS A 88 22.80 15.94 2.65
CA LYS A 88 22.64 16.58 1.32
C LYS A 88 22.16 15.64 0.21
N MET A 89 22.36 14.32 0.36
CA MET A 89 21.90 13.32 -0.61
C MET A 89 20.48 12.83 -0.32
N LEU A 90 19.97 13.07 0.89
CA LEU A 90 18.61 12.71 1.32
C LEU A 90 17.62 13.87 1.18
N ASP A 91 18.11 15.12 1.14
CA ASP A 91 17.35 16.33 0.77
C ASP A 91 16.97 16.39 -0.73
#